data_AF-A0A1S3JJ38-F1
#
_entry.id   AF-A0A1S3JJ38-F1
#
_cell.length_a   1.000
_cell.length_b   1.000
_cell.length_c   1.000
_cell.angle_alpha   90.00
_cell.angle_beta   90.00
_cell.angle_gamma   90.00
#
_symmetry.space_group_name_H-M   'P 1'
#
loop_
_entity.id
_entity.type
_entity.pdbx_description
1 polymer ?
#
loop_
_entity_poly.entity_id
_entity_poly.type
_entity_poly.pdbx_seq_one_letter_code
_entity_poly.pdbx_strand_id
1 'polypeptide(L)'
;MMRLAVIGLICSLALSEAVKLDMGFVKKTPPGQAKIREAKNPKNAIEGEYIVAMKKGKDKAQVKSHKQVVKNTLGVSDIDVDSPVYNLPGRSYYKLKVLNKGRIKSILRSLADYGDDIDYIEPNLKVQAAGTEINRNEFDWFLDRIDQRDGKLDSTFRTEEFRSPVDVFVLDTGINRDHRGFQNRVKWAHNCVDGNVNTWHVPDTHGHGSIVAGLIASVSKGSILNAVKILDENGSGDIYTLLCGLDYIASRLTGEGADSTHGSKSVINLSVTTNEYSIAISDEMQKFVEKFKAIPVAAAGNNNVSACDIYPAGSNYSISVGCSGRNDDFCENTNYGPCVDILAPGSSIRGFKSTQNSGYYSGYTGTSFSTALTSGVIAEYLSKQVDLPGFEDVRQWLIDMSTKNQISFQASPWASDTPNRLLYHPSC
;
A
#
# COMPACT_ATOMS: atom_id res chain seq x y z
N MET A 1 -54.29 -55.60 -2.46
CA MET A 1 -54.76 -54.34 -1.85
C MET A 1 -53.86 -54.07 -0.65
N MET A 2 -52.70 -53.41 -0.71
CA MET A 2 -52.25 -52.20 -1.42
C MET A 2 -52.98 -50.93 -0.97
N ARG A 3 -52.34 -50.15 -0.09
CA ARG A 3 -52.26 -48.67 -0.02
C ARG A 3 -51.72 -48.26 1.36
N LEU A 4 -50.47 -47.78 1.44
CA LEU A 4 -49.94 -46.44 1.15
C LEU A 4 -49.97 -45.54 2.40
N ALA A 5 -48.78 -45.26 2.94
CA ALA A 5 -48.47 -43.97 3.55
C ALA A 5 -47.03 -43.60 3.14
N VAL A 6 -46.97 -42.61 2.26
CA VAL A 6 -45.77 -41.90 1.79
C VAL A 6 -45.50 -40.75 2.76
N ILE A 7 -44.22 -40.46 3.01
CA ILE A 7 -43.53 -39.17 3.25
C ILE A 7 -42.17 -39.61 3.83
N GLY A 8 -41.02 -39.42 3.20
CA GLY A 8 -40.56 -38.33 2.35
C GLY A 8 -39.22 -37.89 2.95
N LEU A 9 -38.13 -38.51 2.48
CA LEU A 9 -36.75 -38.26 2.91
C LEU A 9 -36.36 -36.82 2.54
N ILE A 10 -36.15 -35.93 3.51
CA ILE A 10 -35.55 -34.61 3.26
C ILE A 10 -34.03 -34.76 3.38
N CYS A 11 -33.37 -34.81 2.23
CA CYS A 11 -31.93 -34.70 2.08
C CYS A 11 -31.53 -33.23 2.34
N SER A 12 -30.80 -32.98 3.43
CA SER A 12 -30.21 -31.67 3.73
C SER A 12 -28.98 -31.45 2.87
N LEU A 13 -29.10 -30.68 1.79
CA LEU A 13 -27.97 -30.12 1.04
C LEU A 13 -27.48 -28.87 1.78
N ALA A 14 -26.41 -29.01 2.55
CA ALA A 14 -25.58 -27.89 2.98
C ALA A 14 -24.60 -27.56 1.84
N LEU A 15 -24.89 -26.52 1.07
CA LEU A 15 -23.90 -25.88 0.20
C LEU A 15 -23.02 -24.96 1.06
N SER A 16 -21.82 -25.43 1.42
CA SER A 16 -20.73 -24.54 1.82
C SER A 16 -20.06 -24.02 0.55
N GLU A 17 -20.29 -22.76 0.20
CA GLU A 17 -19.50 -22.07 -0.81
C GLU A 17 -18.10 -21.80 -0.23
N ALA A 18 -17.15 -22.67 -0.57
CA ALA A 18 -15.74 -22.41 -0.33
C ALA A 18 -15.27 -21.38 -1.36
N VAL A 19 -14.99 -20.15 -0.89
CA VAL A 19 -14.24 -19.13 -1.63
C VAL A 19 -12.86 -19.70 -1.93
N LYS A 20 -12.63 -20.13 -3.17
CA LYS A 20 -11.30 -20.46 -3.68
C LYS A 20 -10.57 -19.16 -3.96
N LEU A 21 -9.69 -18.74 -3.05
CA LEU A 21 -8.62 -17.80 -3.41
C LEU A 21 -7.71 -18.48 -4.43
N ASP A 22 -7.61 -17.89 -5.62
CA ASP A 22 -6.70 -18.32 -6.67
C ASP A 22 -5.27 -17.90 -6.29
N MET A 23 -4.64 -18.71 -5.44
CA MET A 23 -3.21 -18.60 -5.14
C MET A 23 -2.44 -18.96 -6.41
N GLY A 24 -1.75 -17.98 -6.99
CA GLY A 24 -0.91 -18.16 -8.18
C GLY A 24 -0.12 -19.47 -8.17
N PHE A 25 -0.12 -20.16 -9.31
CA PHE A 25 0.37 -21.53 -9.50
C PHE A 25 1.69 -21.82 -8.76
N VAL A 26 1.63 -22.51 -7.62
CA VAL A 26 2.80 -23.06 -6.93
C VAL A 26 3.03 -24.48 -7.44
N LYS A 27 4.13 -24.73 -8.16
CA LYS A 27 4.58 -26.12 -8.41
C LYS A 27 4.98 -26.75 -7.08
N LYS A 28 4.46 -27.95 -6.77
CA LYS A 28 4.83 -28.73 -5.57
C LYS A 28 6.35 -28.86 -5.47
N THR A 29 6.94 -28.23 -4.45
CA THR A 29 8.38 -28.23 -4.18
C THR A 29 8.73 -29.41 -3.25
N PRO A 30 9.81 -30.17 -3.50
CA PRO A 30 10.34 -31.15 -2.54
C PRO A 30 10.57 -30.55 -1.14
N PRO A 31 10.49 -31.35 -0.06
CA PRO A 31 10.79 -30.87 1.29
C PRO A 31 12.21 -30.28 1.37
N GLY A 32 12.34 -29.08 1.94
CA GLY A 32 13.62 -28.37 2.11
C GLY A 32 13.95 -27.31 1.07
N GLN A 33 13.24 -27.26 -0.07
CA GLN A 33 13.48 -26.28 -1.12
C GLN A 33 12.63 -25.01 -0.97
N ALA A 34 13.23 -23.86 -1.28
CA ALA A 34 12.51 -22.58 -1.30
C ALA A 34 11.45 -22.54 -2.40
N LYS A 35 10.33 -21.87 -2.14
CA LYS A 35 9.26 -21.71 -3.14
C LYS A 35 9.65 -20.64 -4.17
N ILE A 36 9.70 -20.99 -5.45
CA ILE A 36 9.84 -20.01 -6.53
C ILE A 36 8.44 -19.63 -7.02
N ARG A 37 8.12 -18.34 -6.96
CA ARG A 37 6.88 -17.77 -7.50
C ARG A 37 7.11 -17.21 -8.90
N GLU A 38 6.04 -17.22 -9.69
CA GLU A 38 6.02 -16.63 -11.03
C GLU A 38 4.97 -15.52 -11.06
N ALA A 39 5.23 -14.47 -11.84
CA ALA A 39 4.28 -13.40 -12.09
C ALA A 39 3.18 -13.92 -13.03
N LYS A 40 1.92 -13.60 -12.73
CA LYS A 40 0.74 -13.91 -13.56
C LYS A 40 0.86 -13.23 -14.92
N ASN A 41 1.37 -12.01 -14.97
CA ASN A 41 1.67 -11.24 -16.17
C ASN A 41 3.15 -10.82 -16.18
N PRO A 42 4.01 -11.53 -16.93
CA PRO A 42 5.45 -11.24 -16.99
C PRO A 42 5.84 -9.80 -17.34
N LYS A 43 4.94 -9.00 -17.96
CA LYS A 43 5.19 -7.57 -18.27
C LYS A 43 5.28 -6.67 -17.04
N ASN A 44 4.68 -7.10 -15.92
CA ASN A 44 4.71 -6.39 -14.65
C ASN A 44 5.98 -6.69 -13.84
N ALA A 45 6.67 -7.79 -14.15
CA ALA A 45 7.94 -8.15 -13.57
C ALA A 45 9.10 -7.42 -14.28
N ILE A 46 10.13 -7.07 -13.50
CA ILE A 46 11.41 -6.60 -14.01
C ILE A 46 12.21 -7.83 -14.41
N GLU A 47 12.44 -7.98 -15.72
CA GLU A 47 13.08 -9.17 -16.25
C GLU A 47 14.47 -9.40 -15.65
N GLY A 48 14.66 -10.57 -15.03
CA GLY A 48 15.92 -10.97 -14.40
C GLY A 48 16.09 -10.49 -12.97
N GLU A 49 15.17 -9.71 -12.40
CA GLU A 49 15.24 -9.26 -11.01
C GLU A 49 14.23 -9.99 -10.11
N TYR A 50 14.70 -10.39 -8.93
CA TYR A 50 13.94 -11.21 -7.97
C TYR A 50 14.17 -10.73 -6.54
N ILE A 51 13.12 -10.81 -5.74
CA ILE A 51 13.17 -10.63 -4.29
C ILE A 51 13.41 -12.00 -3.66
N VAL A 52 14.49 -12.11 -2.89
CA VAL A 52 14.80 -13.32 -2.12
C VAL A 52 14.46 -13.07 -0.66
N ALA A 53 13.49 -13.83 -0.17
CA ALA A 53 12.99 -13.76 1.19
C ALA A 53 13.63 -14.87 2.03
N MET A 54 14.29 -14.48 3.12
CA MET A 54 14.99 -15.41 4.00
C MET A 54 14.01 -16.09 4.96
N LYS A 55 14.37 -17.25 5.49
CA LYS A 55 13.62 -17.87 6.60
C LYS A 55 13.65 -16.95 7.83
N LYS A 56 12.64 -17.11 8.68
CA LYS A 56 12.44 -16.24 9.86
C LYS A 56 13.68 -16.23 10.76
N GLY A 57 13.97 -15.05 11.32
CA GLY A 57 15.06 -14.87 12.30
C GLY A 57 16.46 -14.70 11.72
N LYS A 58 16.63 -14.69 10.40
CA LYS A 58 17.92 -14.40 9.76
C LYS A 58 18.23 -12.90 9.79
N ASP A 59 19.32 -12.51 10.44
CA ASP A 59 19.77 -11.12 10.56
C ASP A 59 20.61 -10.64 9.35
N LYS A 60 20.94 -9.33 9.30
CA LYS A 60 21.72 -8.75 8.19
C LYS A 60 23.10 -9.41 8.01
N ALA A 61 23.75 -9.89 9.06
CA ALA A 61 25.07 -10.50 8.98
C ALA A 61 24.99 -11.91 8.39
N GLN A 62 24.04 -12.72 8.87
CA GLN A 62 23.76 -14.06 8.34
C GLN A 62 23.38 -14.00 6.85
N VAL A 63 22.56 -13.03 6.45
CA VAL A 63 22.20 -12.85 5.04
C VAL A 63 23.39 -12.40 4.19
N LYS A 64 24.27 -11.54 4.70
CA LYS A 64 25.53 -11.20 4.00
C LYS A 64 26.40 -12.45 3.76
N SER A 65 26.54 -13.32 4.76
CA SER A 65 27.27 -14.59 4.61
C SER A 65 26.60 -15.51 3.58
N HIS A 66 25.27 -15.64 3.62
CA HIS A 66 24.50 -16.39 2.62
C HIS A 66 24.75 -15.88 1.20
N LYS A 67 24.70 -14.55 1.00
CA LYS A 67 24.94 -13.94 -0.32
C LYS A 67 26.35 -14.23 -0.85
N GLN A 68 27.36 -14.30 0.02
CA GLN A 68 28.72 -14.70 -0.39
C GLN A 68 28.78 -16.16 -0.86
N VAL A 69 28.07 -17.05 -0.17
CA VAL A 69 27.93 -18.46 -0.60
C VAL A 69 27.25 -18.53 -1.98
N VAL A 70 26.14 -17.79 -2.15
CA VAL A 70 25.41 -17.74 -3.44
C VAL A 70 26.32 -17.26 -4.58
N LYS A 71 27.13 -16.22 -4.37
CA LYS A 71 28.11 -15.72 -5.37
C LYS A 71 29.14 -16.78 -5.76
N ASN A 72 29.71 -17.46 -4.77
CA ASN A 72 30.74 -18.47 -5.00
C ASN A 72 30.18 -19.70 -5.73
N THR A 73 28.92 -20.04 -5.49
CA THR A 73 28.28 -21.23 -6.06
C THR A 73 27.73 -20.99 -7.47
N LEU A 74 27.01 -19.90 -7.69
CA LEU A 74 26.31 -19.64 -8.95
C LEU A 74 27.18 -18.93 -10.00
N GLY A 75 28.31 -18.38 -9.57
CA GLY A 75 29.25 -17.64 -10.42
C GLY A 75 28.87 -16.16 -10.52
N VAL A 76 29.81 -15.28 -10.16
CA VAL A 76 29.64 -13.82 -10.20
C VAL A 76 29.42 -13.25 -11.60
N SER A 77 29.69 -14.02 -12.66
CA SER A 77 29.43 -13.63 -14.04
C SER A 77 27.94 -13.70 -14.42
N ASP A 78 27.15 -14.50 -13.71
CA ASP A 78 25.75 -14.77 -14.08
C ASP A 78 24.74 -14.06 -13.19
N ILE A 79 25.17 -13.60 -12.00
CA ILE A 79 24.30 -12.99 -11.00
C ILE A 79 24.93 -11.77 -10.33
N ASP A 80 24.09 -10.87 -9.87
CA ASP A 80 24.39 -9.79 -8.95
C ASP A 80 23.47 -9.92 -7.72
N VAL A 81 24.09 -9.95 -6.54
CA VAL A 81 23.41 -9.95 -5.25
C VAL A 81 23.98 -8.86 -4.35
N ASP A 82 24.65 -7.84 -4.86
CA ASP A 82 25.29 -6.80 -4.03
C ASP A 82 24.33 -5.79 -3.42
N SER A 83 23.05 -5.87 -3.80
CA SER A 83 21.97 -5.10 -3.21
C SER A 83 22.01 -5.10 -1.66
N PRO A 84 21.74 -3.96 -1.00
CA PRO A 84 21.56 -3.93 0.45
C PRO A 84 20.65 -5.04 1.00
N VAL A 85 20.85 -5.38 2.28
CA VAL A 85 19.94 -6.28 2.99
C VAL A 85 18.99 -5.45 3.83
N TYR A 86 17.69 -5.65 3.60
CA TYR A 86 16.63 -5.06 4.42
C TYR A 86 16.20 -6.09 5.46
N ASN A 87 16.20 -5.69 6.74
CA ASN A 87 15.90 -6.55 7.87
C ASN A 87 14.64 -6.04 8.55
N LEU A 88 13.53 -6.48 7.99
CA LEU A 88 12.20 -6.17 8.44
C LEU A 88 11.80 -7.06 9.62
N PRO A 89 10.73 -6.75 10.35
CA PRO A 89 10.26 -7.54 11.48
C PRO A 89 10.21 -9.05 11.21
N GLY A 90 11.14 -9.80 11.79
CA GLY A 90 11.18 -11.26 11.70
C GLY A 90 11.58 -11.82 10.33
N ARG A 91 11.90 -11.00 9.32
CA ARG A 91 12.43 -11.49 8.04
C ARG A 91 13.36 -10.49 7.34
N SER A 92 14.45 -11.02 6.79
CA SER A 92 15.35 -10.29 5.90
C SER A 92 15.09 -10.58 4.43
N TYR A 93 15.40 -9.58 3.60
CA TYR A 93 15.26 -9.61 2.15
C TYR A 93 16.53 -9.11 1.46
N TYR A 94 16.83 -9.65 0.29
CA TYR A 94 17.79 -9.06 -0.65
C TYR A 94 17.29 -9.21 -2.09
N LYS A 95 17.82 -8.39 -3.00
CA LYS A 95 17.53 -8.50 -4.43
C LYS A 95 18.58 -9.35 -5.14
N LEU A 96 18.12 -10.33 -5.91
CA LEU A 96 18.90 -11.06 -6.88
C LEU A 96 18.64 -10.47 -8.27
N LYS A 97 19.71 -10.20 -9.01
CA LYS A 97 19.67 -9.86 -10.43
C LYS A 97 20.41 -10.94 -11.23
N VAL A 98 19.74 -11.51 -12.22
CA VAL A 98 20.31 -12.49 -13.14
C VAL A 98 20.80 -11.76 -14.39
N LEU A 99 22.12 -11.77 -14.58
CA LEU A 99 22.79 -11.08 -15.68
C LEU A 99 22.63 -11.85 -16.99
N ASN A 100 22.66 -13.18 -16.93
CA ASN A 100 22.43 -14.06 -18.07
C ASN A 100 20.96 -14.50 -18.15
N LYS A 101 20.13 -13.75 -18.89
CA LYS A 101 18.69 -13.99 -19.02
C LYS A 101 18.33 -15.41 -19.49
N GLY A 102 19.16 -16.02 -20.34
CA GLY A 102 18.98 -17.41 -20.80
C GLY A 102 19.09 -18.46 -19.69
N ARG A 103 19.67 -18.09 -18.54
CA ARG A 103 19.89 -18.96 -17.39
C ARG A 103 18.96 -18.69 -16.20
N ILE A 104 18.01 -17.76 -16.31
CA ILE A 104 17.08 -17.41 -15.22
C ILE A 104 16.48 -18.66 -14.57
N LYS A 105 15.90 -19.57 -15.36
CA LYS A 105 15.23 -20.76 -14.81
C LYS A 105 16.20 -21.71 -14.08
N SER A 106 17.43 -21.89 -14.58
CA SER A 106 18.41 -22.77 -13.93
C SER A 106 18.99 -22.14 -12.68
N ILE A 107 19.28 -20.83 -12.71
CA ILE A 107 19.79 -20.08 -11.56
C ILE A 107 18.77 -20.05 -10.42
N LEU A 108 17.49 -19.79 -10.70
CA LEU A 108 16.46 -19.80 -9.67
C LEU A 108 16.29 -21.17 -9.03
N ARG A 109 16.32 -22.26 -9.82
CA ARG A 109 16.27 -23.64 -9.31
C ARG A 109 17.48 -23.93 -8.43
N SER A 110 18.68 -23.63 -8.89
CA SER A 110 19.89 -23.78 -8.08
C SER A 110 19.81 -22.97 -6.79
N LEU A 111 19.35 -21.73 -6.83
CA LEU A 111 19.20 -20.93 -5.62
C LEU A 111 18.17 -21.53 -4.65
N ALA A 112 17.05 -22.03 -5.15
CA ALA A 112 16.02 -22.66 -4.33
C ALA A 112 16.46 -24.00 -3.71
N ASP A 113 17.32 -24.75 -4.42
CA ASP A 113 17.87 -26.03 -3.96
C ASP A 113 18.96 -25.84 -2.89
N TYR A 114 19.68 -24.73 -2.93
CA TYR A 114 20.77 -24.41 -1.99
C TYR A 114 20.30 -23.68 -0.73
N GLY A 115 19.04 -23.24 -0.70
CA GLY A 115 18.53 -22.32 0.31
C GLY A 115 17.86 -23.01 1.49
N ASP A 116 18.59 -23.75 2.33
CA ASP A 116 18.10 -24.10 3.68
C ASP A 116 17.76 -22.84 4.50
N ASP A 117 18.25 -21.68 4.06
CA ASP A 117 18.00 -20.36 4.65
C ASP A 117 17.00 -19.50 3.87
N ILE A 118 16.55 -19.93 2.68
CA ILE A 118 15.60 -19.18 1.85
C ILE A 118 14.19 -19.73 2.07
N ASP A 119 13.22 -18.83 2.23
CA ASP A 119 11.81 -19.19 2.37
C ASP A 119 11.14 -19.23 0.98
N TYR A 120 11.22 -18.12 0.26
CA TYR A 120 10.71 -18.01 -1.09
C TYR A 120 11.51 -17.01 -1.94
N ILE A 121 11.33 -17.14 -3.25
CA ILE A 121 11.83 -16.22 -4.25
C ILE A 121 10.62 -15.77 -5.07
N GLU A 122 10.43 -14.47 -5.25
CA GLU A 122 9.40 -13.92 -6.13
C GLU A 122 10.00 -12.93 -7.13
N PRO A 123 9.36 -12.71 -8.30
CA PRO A 123 9.80 -11.69 -9.24
C PRO A 123 9.78 -10.31 -8.60
N ASN A 124 10.75 -9.46 -8.91
CA ASN A 124 10.69 -8.05 -8.54
C ASN A 124 9.68 -7.36 -9.46
N LEU A 125 8.55 -6.92 -8.90
CA LEU A 125 7.47 -6.29 -9.66
C LEU A 125 7.62 -4.77 -9.65
N LYS A 126 7.19 -4.14 -10.75
CA LYS A 126 7.07 -2.67 -10.81
C LYS A 126 6.02 -2.19 -9.82
N VAL A 127 6.33 -1.09 -9.15
CA VAL A 127 5.44 -0.33 -8.27
C VAL A 127 5.29 1.06 -8.86
N GLN A 128 4.07 1.57 -8.95
CA GLN A 128 3.79 2.85 -9.62
C GLN A 128 2.84 3.70 -8.79
N ALA A 129 2.96 5.03 -8.91
CA ALA A 129 1.99 5.98 -8.35
C ALA A 129 0.59 5.73 -8.95
N ALA A 130 -0.44 5.72 -8.09
CA ALA A 130 -1.82 5.42 -8.48
C ALA A 130 -2.68 6.67 -8.74
N GLY A 131 -2.29 7.49 -9.72
CA GLY A 131 -3.10 8.64 -10.17
C GLY A 131 -2.52 9.36 -11.37
N THR A 132 -3.31 10.25 -11.95
CA THR A 132 -2.90 11.11 -13.07
C THR A 132 -3.29 12.56 -12.83
N GLU A 133 -2.57 13.47 -13.47
CA GLU A 133 -3.00 14.86 -13.61
C GLU A 133 -3.95 14.99 -14.81
N ILE A 134 -5.13 15.57 -14.59
CA ILE A 134 -6.02 16.04 -15.66
C ILE A 134 -6.25 17.53 -15.48
N ASN A 135 -6.39 18.30 -16.55
CA ASN A 135 -6.54 19.75 -16.44
C ASN A 135 -8.01 20.13 -16.18
N ARG A 136 -8.37 20.40 -14.90
CA ARG A 136 -9.71 20.87 -14.49
C ARG A 136 -9.61 21.86 -13.33
N ASN A 137 -10.42 22.92 -13.35
CA ASN A 137 -10.49 23.93 -12.29
C ASN A 137 -11.67 23.65 -11.35
N GLU A 138 -11.46 22.83 -10.32
CA GLU A 138 -12.46 22.58 -9.27
C GLU A 138 -11.90 22.93 -7.87
N PHE A 139 -12.77 23.46 -7.01
CA PHE A 139 -12.48 23.87 -5.63
C PHE A 139 -12.57 22.68 -4.66
N ASP A 140 -12.21 22.85 -3.37
CA ASP A 140 -12.00 21.81 -2.34
C ASP A 140 -13.25 21.00 -1.90
N TRP A 141 -14.16 20.71 -2.84
CA TRP A 141 -15.40 19.95 -2.64
C TRP A 141 -15.18 18.64 -1.89
N PHE A 142 -14.00 18.04 -2.04
CA PHE A 142 -13.67 16.75 -1.46
C PHE A 142 -13.53 16.79 0.06
N LEU A 143 -13.06 17.90 0.64
CA LEU A 143 -13.00 18.07 2.10
C LEU A 143 -14.41 18.23 2.67
N ASP A 144 -15.19 19.08 2.03
CA ASP A 144 -16.61 19.32 2.34
C ASP A 144 -17.47 18.05 2.11
N ARG A 145 -17.08 17.20 1.15
CA ARG A 145 -17.79 15.94 0.91
C ARG A 145 -17.56 14.94 2.03
N ILE A 146 -16.35 14.88 2.59
CA ILE A 146 -16.07 13.87 3.63
C ILE A 146 -16.66 14.25 4.98
N ASP A 147 -16.88 15.52 5.34
CA ASP A 147 -17.53 15.88 6.61
C ASP A 147 -19.07 15.99 6.52
N GLN A 148 -19.65 15.61 5.38
CA GLN A 148 -21.10 15.62 5.15
C GLN A 148 -21.65 14.26 4.73
N ARG A 149 -22.88 13.94 5.19
CA ARG A 149 -23.54 12.68 4.84
C ARG A 149 -24.50 12.78 3.65
N ASP A 150 -25.22 13.89 3.53
CA ASP A 150 -26.31 14.05 2.55
C ASP A 150 -25.85 14.63 1.20
N GLY A 151 -24.55 14.90 1.04
CA GLY A 151 -23.94 15.41 -0.18
C GLY A 151 -24.15 16.92 -0.42
N LYS A 152 -24.79 17.65 0.50
CA LYS A 152 -25.06 19.09 0.34
C LYS A 152 -23.89 19.97 0.79
N LEU A 153 -22.89 20.07 -0.10
CA LEU A 153 -21.67 20.86 0.10
C LEU A 153 -21.94 22.28 0.64
N ASP A 154 -21.41 22.59 1.82
CA ASP A 154 -21.63 23.85 2.55
C ASP A 154 -20.40 24.78 2.50
N SER A 155 -19.36 24.35 1.78
CA SER A 155 -18.06 25.01 1.63
C SER A 155 -17.28 25.17 2.92
N THR A 156 -17.59 24.39 3.95
CA THR A 156 -16.85 24.37 5.21
C THR A 156 -16.36 22.96 5.49
N PHE A 157 -15.11 22.86 5.95
CA PHE A 157 -14.56 21.60 6.44
C PHE A 157 -14.27 21.72 7.92
N ARG A 158 -14.98 20.94 8.73
CA ARG A 158 -14.90 20.99 10.19
C ARG A 158 -13.84 20.00 10.68
N THR A 159 -12.72 20.53 11.15
CA THR A 159 -11.67 19.73 11.82
C THR A 159 -11.84 19.80 13.32
N GLU A 160 -11.68 18.68 14.01
CA GLU A 160 -11.67 18.67 15.47
C GLU A 160 -10.25 18.87 16.05
N GLU A 161 -10.17 18.95 17.37
CA GLU A 161 -8.91 19.04 18.10
C GLU A 161 -8.06 17.77 17.94
N PHE A 162 -6.79 17.98 17.60
CA PHE A 162 -5.79 16.93 17.47
C PHE A 162 -5.09 16.72 18.83
N ARG A 163 -5.35 15.59 19.50
CA ARG A 163 -4.98 15.42 20.92
C ARG A 163 -3.58 14.84 21.16
N SER A 164 -3.00 14.14 20.18
CA SER A 164 -1.66 13.54 20.30
C SER A 164 -1.01 13.35 18.93
N PRO A 165 0.33 13.43 18.81
CA PRO A 165 1.03 13.29 17.53
C PRO A 165 0.79 11.92 16.88
N VAL A 166 0.64 11.91 15.56
CA VAL A 166 0.54 10.70 14.72
C VAL A 166 1.52 10.82 13.57
N ASP A 167 2.38 9.82 13.41
CA ASP A 167 3.27 9.70 12.25
C ASP A 167 2.46 9.22 11.04
N VAL A 168 2.60 9.93 9.92
CA VAL A 168 2.09 9.47 8.62
C VAL A 168 3.29 9.31 7.69
N PHE A 169 3.60 8.06 7.36
CA PHE A 169 4.65 7.69 6.42
C PHE A 169 4.07 7.69 5.01
N VAL A 170 4.58 8.57 4.16
CA VAL A 170 4.14 8.72 2.77
C VAL A 170 5.20 8.05 1.89
N LEU A 171 4.92 6.82 1.44
CA LEU A 171 5.78 6.09 0.51
C LEU A 171 5.43 6.45 -0.92
N ASP A 172 6.22 7.34 -1.53
CA ASP A 172 5.84 7.99 -2.80
C ASP A 172 7.08 8.52 -3.56
N THR A 173 6.94 9.60 -4.34
CA THR A 173 7.99 10.26 -5.14
C THR A 173 8.85 11.25 -4.35
N GLY A 174 8.61 11.40 -3.05
CA GLY A 174 9.21 12.44 -2.19
C GLY A 174 8.17 13.49 -1.77
N ILE A 175 8.58 14.53 -1.03
CA ILE A 175 7.70 15.64 -0.66
C ILE A 175 8.48 16.95 -0.76
N ASN A 176 7.93 17.96 -1.44
CA ASN A 176 8.44 19.32 -1.29
C ASN A 176 8.12 19.87 0.11
N ARG A 177 9.01 19.63 1.07
CA ARG A 177 8.85 20.05 2.47
C ARG A 177 8.74 21.56 2.66
N ASP A 178 9.26 22.35 1.72
CA ASP A 178 9.30 23.81 1.81
C ASP A 178 7.99 24.47 1.36
N HIS A 179 7.03 23.67 0.88
CA HIS A 179 5.68 24.17 0.59
C HIS A 179 4.99 24.65 1.88
N ARG A 180 4.65 25.94 1.93
CA ARG A 180 4.13 26.63 3.13
C ARG A 180 2.89 25.98 3.72
N GLY A 181 2.08 25.29 2.91
CA GLY A 181 0.91 24.53 3.37
C GLY A 181 1.22 23.39 4.34
N PHE A 182 2.46 22.88 4.35
CA PHE A 182 2.90 21.86 5.31
C PHE A 182 3.20 22.42 6.69
N GLN A 183 3.47 23.73 6.83
CA GLN A 183 3.74 24.37 8.12
C GLN A 183 4.80 23.62 8.97
N ASN A 184 5.90 23.18 8.32
CA ASN A 184 6.99 22.40 8.93
C ASN A 184 6.62 21.00 9.43
N ARG A 185 5.48 20.43 9.00
CA ARG A 185 5.06 19.06 9.40
C ARG A 185 5.79 17.94 8.67
N VAL A 186 6.48 18.22 7.57
CA VAL A 186 7.38 17.27 6.91
C VAL A 186 8.72 17.27 7.65
N LYS A 187 8.85 16.36 8.62
CA LYS A 187 9.97 16.34 9.57
C LYS A 187 11.13 15.47 9.10
N TRP A 188 10.81 14.32 8.53
CA TRP A 188 11.78 13.28 8.25
C TRP A 188 11.66 12.83 6.80
N ALA A 189 12.79 12.41 6.24
CA ALA A 189 12.82 11.88 4.90
C ALA A 189 13.74 10.66 4.79
N HIS A 190 13.49 9.83 3.77
CA HIS A 190 14.36 8.72 3.39
C HIS A 190 14.23 8.48 1.89
N ASN A 191 15.34 8.21 1.20
CA ASN A 191 15.35 7.98 -0.24
C ASN A 191 15.88 6.59 -0.57
N CYS A 192 15.03 5.78 -1.19
CA CYS A 192 15.32 4.41 -1.59
C CYS A 192 15.65 4.25 -3.08
N VAL A 193 15.54 5.32 -3.88
CA VAL A 193 15.67 5.25 -5.35
C VAL A 193 17.13 5.33 -5.81
N ASP A 194 17.91 6.27 -5.28
CA ASP A 194 19.30 6.50 -5.68
C ASP A 194 20.32 5.97 -4.65
N GLY A 195 19.84 5.34 -3.58
CA GLY A 195 20.67 4.84 -2.47
C GLY A 195 21.32 5.95 -1.62
N ASN A 196 21.05 7.22 -1.93
CA ASN A 196 21.53 8.35 -1.15
C ASN A 196 20.55 8.63 -0.02
N VAL A 197 20.87 8.12 1.17
CA VAL A 197 20.07 8.25 2.39
C VAL A 197 20.16 9.67 2.99
N ASN A 198 19.81 10.70 2.21
CA ASN A 198 19.62 12.04 2.76
C ASN A 198 18.35 12.03 3.62
N THR A 199 18.54 12.13 4.93
CA THR A 199 17.45 12.09 5.92
C THR A 199 16.71 13.42 6.08
N TRP A 200 17.23 14.50 5.46
CA TRP A 200 16.75 15.86 5.67
C TRP A 200 15.94 16.42 4.50
N HIS A 201 16.25 16.02 3.28
CA HIS A 201 15.56 16.52 2.10
C HIS A 201 15.54 15.48 0.98
N VAL A 202 14.32 15.11 0.57
CA VAL A 202 14.08 14.22 -0.56
C VAL A 202 13.12 14.93 -1.50
N PRO A 203 13.63 15.59 -2.55
CA PRO A 203 12.83 16.43 -3.41
C PRO A 203 11.79 15.61 -4.17
N ASP A 204 10.63 16.19 -4.36
CA ASP A 204 9.56 15.61 -5.17
C ASP A 204 9.62 16.13 -6.60
N THR A 205 10.45 15.48 -7.42
CA THR A 205 10.64 15.84 -8.83
C THR A 205 9.48 15.45 -9.73
N HIS A 206 8.60 14.55 -9.27
CA HIS A 206 7.40 14.14 -10.00
C HIS A 206 6.17 14.97 -9.59
N GLY A 207 6.03 15.27 -8.30
CA GLY A 207 4.92 16.05 -7.73
C GLY A 207 3.81 15.25 -7.07
N HIS A 208 3.79 13.91 -7.25
CA HIS A 208 2.70 13.07 -6.75
C HIS A 208 2.69 13.01 -5.21
N GLY A 209 3.86 12.78 -4.60
CA GLY A 209 3.98 12.68 -3.15
C GLY A 209 3.67 13.99 -2.41
N SER A 210 3.95 15.16 -3.01
CA SER A 210 3.58 16.46 -2.42
C SER A 210 2.07 16.68 -2.38
N ILE A 211 1.34 16.22 -3.40
CA ILE A 211 -0.12 16.28 -3.43
C ILE A 211 -0.71 15.32 -2.40
N VAL A 212 -0.25 14.07 -2.39
CA VAL A 212 -0.66 13.05 -1.42
C VAL A 212 -0.45 13.54 0.01
N ALA A 213 0.76 14.00 0.32
CA ALA A 213 1.07 14.57 1.62
C ALA A 213 0.21 15.79 1.93
N GLY A 214 -0.05 16.67 0.95
CA GLY A 214 -0.89 17.86 1.11
C GLY A 214 -2.34 17.54 1.47
N LEU A 215 -2.91 16.50 0.86
CA LEU A 215 -4.26 16.03 1.17
C LEU A 215 -4.36 15.46 2.59
N ILE A 216 -3.40 14.60 2.97
CA ILE A 216 -3.27 14.10 4.34
C ILE A 216 -3.19 15.28 5.32
N ALA A 217 -2.34 16.26 5.00
CA ALA A 217 -2.08 17.43 5.82
C ALA A 217 -3.29 18.38 5.95
N SER A 218 -4.21 18.35 4.97
CA SER A 218 -5.42 19.17 4.94
C SER A 218 -6.52 18.60 5.83
N VAL A 219 -6.60 17.26 5.92
CA VAL A 219 -7.51 16.56 6.85
C VAL A 219 -6.91 16.53 8.25
N SER A 220 -5.70 15.97 8.41
CA SER A 220 -5.03 15.84 9.69
C SER A 220 -4.03 16.97 9.92
N LYS A 221 -4.47 18.03 10.61
CA LYS A 221 -3.66 19.24 10.85
C LYS A 221 -2.48 19.02 11.81
N GLY A 222 -2.56 18.04 12.71
CA GLY A 222 -1.52 17.78 13.71
C GLY A 222 -0.55 16.63 13.41
N SER A 223 -0.71 15.93 12.28
CA SER A 223 0.18 14.82 11.90
C SER A 223 1.61 15.25 11.61
N ILE A 224 2.54 14.35 11.94
CA ILE A 224 3.95 14.42 11.53
C ILE A 224 4.09 13.64 10.23
N LEU A 225 4.54 14.31 9.16
CA LEU A 225 4.71 13.70 7.85
C LEU A 225 6.15 13.23 7.67
N ASN A 226 6.30 11.99 7.22
CA ASN A 226 7.57 11.35 6.92
C ASN A 226 7.62 11.05 5.41
N ALA A 227 8.54 11.67 4.68
CA ALA A 227 8.70 11.51 3.23
C ALA A 227 9.56 10.28 2.93
N VAL A 228 8.98 9.20 2.40
CA VAL A 228 9.74 7.99 2.05
C VAL A 228 9.72 7.83 0.53
N LYS A 229 10.78 8.25 -0.15
CA LYS A 229 10.85 8.18 -1.62
C LYS A 229 11.19 6.77 -2.07
N ILE A 230 10.21 6.10 -2.64
CA ILE A 230 10.34 4.77 -3.24
C ILE A 230 10.12 4.79 -4.76
N LEU A 231 9.67 5.94 -5.30
CA LEU A 231 9.41 6.18 -6.72
C LEU A 231 10.36 7.25 -7.29
N ASP A 232 10.84 7.03 -8.50
CA ASP A 232 11.71 7.93 -9.27
C ASP A 232 10.97 9.16 -9.84
N GLU A 233 11.64 9.96 -10.68
CA GLU A 233 11.00 11.11 -11.35
C GLU A 233 9.87 10.75 -12.32
N ASN A 234 9.75 9.48 -12.72
CA ASN A 234 8.69 8.97 -13.59
C ASN A 234 7.57 8.29 -12.78
N GLY A 235 7.57 8.44 -11.45
CA GLY A 235 6.56 7.84 -10.58
C GLY A 235 6.67 6.32 -10.52
N SER A 236 7.85 5.78 -10.82
CA SER A 236 8.10 4.34 -10.93
C SER A 236 9.13 3.87 -9.90
N GLY A 237 8.88 2.71 -9.33
CA GLY A 237 9.76 2.01 -8.41
C GLY A 237 9.53 0.51 -8.53
N ASP A 238 9.95 -0.25 -7.51
CA ASP A 238 9.79 -1.69 -7.49
C ASP A 238 9.55 -2.22 -6.06
N ILE A 239 9.30 -3.51 -5.91
CA ILE A 239 9.11 -4.13 -4.59
C ILE A 239 10.34 -3.89 -3.71
N TYR A 240 11.54 -3.88 -4.30
CA TYR A 240 12.77 -3.69 -3.53
C TYR A 240 12.89 -2.27 -2.93
N THR A 241 12.52 -1.22 -3.66
CA THR A 241 12.47 0.16 -3.11
C THR A 241 11.34 0.31 -2.09
N LEU A 242 10.21 -0.38 -2.27
CA LEU A 242 9.15 -0.46 -1.26
C LEU A 242 9.66 -1.12 0.04
N LEU A 243 10.36 -2.26 -0.05
CA LEU A 243 10.95 -2.95 1.10
C LEU A 243 12.00 -2.09 1.81
N CYS A 244 12.77 -1.28 1.07
CA CYS A 244 13.66 -0.28 1.65
C CYS A 244 12.88 0.74 2.49
N GLY A 245 11.78 1.27 1.96
CA GLY A 245 10.93 2.23 2.67
C GLY A 245 10.34 1.62 3.94
N LEU A 246 9.91 0.36 3.88
CA LEU A 246 9.45 -0.38 5.05
C LEU A 246 10.60 -0.62 6.05
N ASP A 247 11.82 -0.95 5.62
CA ASP A 247 12.98 -1.13 6.53
C ASP A 247 13.24 0.15 7.34
N TYR A 248 13.16 1.30 6.67
CA TYR A 248 13.25 2.60 7.31
C TYR A 248 12.14 2.82 8.35
N ILE A 249 10.87 2.59 8.00
CA ILE A 249 9.75 2.74 8.94
C ILE A 249 9.91 1.80 10.13
N ALA A 250 10.31 0.54 9.90
CA ALA A 250 10.54 -0.41 10.98
C ALA A 250 11.61 0.10 11.94
N SER A 251 12.74 0.61 11.46
CA SER A 251 13.80 1.17 12.31
C SER A 251 13.31 2.35 13.17
N ARG A 252 12.44 3.20 12.60
CA ARG A 252 11.82 4.33 13.30
C ARG A 252 10.92 3.87 14.44
N LEU A 253 10.10 2.84 14.19
CA LEU A 253 9.13 2.32 15.14
C LEU A 253 9.74 1.38 16.19
N THR A 254 10.88 0.75 15.92
CA THR A 254 11.59 -0.07 16.91
C THR A 254 12.39 0.74 17.93
N GLY A 255 12.65 2.03 17.67
CA GLY A 255 13.48 2.85 18.57
C GLY A 255 14.95 2.95 18.15
N GLU A 256 15.30 2.50 16.94
CA GLU A 256 16.69 2.56 16.46
C GLU A 256 17.01 3.96 15.91
N GLY A 257 17.98 4.66 16.53
CA GLY A 257 18.47 5.98 16.09
C GLY A 257 17.90 7.18 16.87
N ALA A 258 18.56 8.35 16.71
CA ALA A 258 18.28 9.58 17.47
C ALA A 258 16.89 10.19 17.19
N ASP A 259 16.28 9.81 16.07
CA ASP A 259 15.02 10.39 15.59
C ASP A 259 13.84 9.40 15.70
N SER A 260 13.98 8.31 16.45
CA SER A 260 12.96 7.24 16.53
C SER A 260 11.62 7.71 17.13
N THR A 261 10.54 7.01 16.76
CA THR A 261 9.17 7.28 17.24
C THR A 261 8.55 6.01 17.82
N HIS A 262 9.31 5.32 18.68
CA HIS A 262 8.87 4.07 19.29
C HIS A 262 7.51 4.20 19.99
N GLY A 263 6.58 3.29 19.67
CA GLY A 263 5.23 3.30 20.21
C GLY A 263 4.31 4.41 19.66
N SER A 264 4.74 5.15 18.63
CA SER A 264 3.88 6.17 18.01
C SER A 264 2.73 5.56 17.24
N LYS A 265 1.60 6.25 17.29
CA LYS A 265 0.48 6.00 16.38
C LYS A 265 0.95 6.30 14.96
N SER A 266 0.74 5.35 14.06
CA SER A 266 1.35 5.39 12.74
C SER A 266 0.37 4.99 11.64
N VAL A 267 0.32 5.78 10.57
CA VAL A 267 -0.34 5.45 9.31
C VAL A 267 0.72 5.29 8.22
N ILE A 268 0.62 4.22 7.44
CA ILE A 268 1.50 3.96 6.29
C ILE A 268 0.68 4.18 5.03
N ASN A 269 0.83 5.35 4.41
CA ASN A 269 0.12 5.71 3.19
C ASN A 269 0.85 5.14 1.97
N LEU A 270 0.20 4.20 1.30
CA LEU A 270 0.67 3.49 0.12
C LEU A 270 -0.18 3.91 -1.09
N SER A 271 0.01 5.15 -1.54
CA SER A 271 -0.59 5.70 -2.77
C SER A 271 0.07 5.14 -4.03
N VAL A 272 0.38 3.84 -4.01
CA VAL A 272 1.12 3.11 -5.02
C VAL A 272 0.49 1.74 -5.24
N THR A 273 0.68 1.20 -6.43
CA THR A 273 0.19 -0.14 -6.78
C THR A 273 1.24 -0.94 -7.53
N THR A 274 1.27 -2.24 -7.29
CA THR A 274 1.76 -3.23 -8.23
C THR A 274 0.57 -4.02 -8.77
N ASN A 275 0.53 -4.23 -10.08
CA ASN A 275 -0.63 -4.81 -10.77
C ASN A 275 -0.68 -6.35 -10.67
N GLU A 276 -0.14 -6.90 -9.59
CA GLU A 276 -0.07 -8.33 -9.31
C GLU A 276 0.00 -8.64 -7.81
N TYR A 277 -0.25 -9.92 -7.50
CA TYR A 277 0.02 -10.49 -6.20
C TYR A 277 1.51 -10.40 -5.82
N SER A 278 1.81 -9.89 -4.63
CA SER A 278 3.13 -9.99 -4.01
C SER A 278 3.04 -10.52 -2.58
N ILE A 279 3.76 -11.61 -2.32
CA ILE A 279 3.83 -12.18 -0.97
C ILE A 279 4.70 -11.34 -0.05
N ALA A 280 5.79 -10.73 -0.53
CA ALA A 280 6.60 -9.83 0.29
C ALA A 280 5.77 -8.64 0.77
N ILE A 281 4.98 -8.00 -0.11
CA ILE A 281 4.12 -6.92 0.32
C ILE A 281 3.11 -7.40 1.37
N SER A 282 2.42 -8.52 1.12
CA SER A 282 1.42 -9.04 2.06
C SER A 282 2.00 -9.40 3.43
N ASP A 283 3.14 -10.10 3.44
CA ASP A 283 3.80 -10.54 4.66
C ASP A 283 4.28 -9.34 5.49
N GLU A 284 4.75 -8.27 4.83
CA GLU A 284 5.17 -7.06 5.51
C GLU A 284 3.99 -6.25 6.05
N MET A 285 2.88 -6.10 5.30
CA MET A 285 1.69 -5.44 5.83
C MET A 285 1.20 -6.12 7.12
N GLN A 286 1.16 -7.46 7.12
CA GLN A 286 0.84 -8.25 8.32
C GLN A 286 1.76 -7.90 9.49
N LYS A 287 3.08 -7.94 9.27
CA LYS A 287 4.06 -7.70 10.33
C LYS A 287 4.00 -6.30 10.89
N PHE A 288 3.74 -5.30 10.07
CA PHE A 288 3.60 -3.91 10.53
C PHE A 288 2.37 -3.74 11.41
N VAL A 289 1.25 -4.36 11.03
CA VAL A 289 0.03 -4.41 11.83
C VAL A 289 0.27 -5.14 13.16
N GLU A 290 0.86 -6.34 13.12
CA GLU A 290 1.02 -7.19 14.31
C GLU A 290 2.07 -6.65 15.29
N LYS A 291 3.21 -6.16 14.79
CA LYS A 291 4.33 -5.74 15.64
C LYS A 291 4.22 -4.30 16.09
N PHE A 292 3.75 -3.39 15.22
CA PHE A 292 3.78 -1.96 15.49
C PHE A 292 2.38 -1.35 15.63
N LYS A 293 1.31 -2.09 15.32
CA LYS A 293 -0.05 -1.54 15.18
C LYS A 293 -0.10 -0.34 14.23
N ALA A 294 0.83 -0.28 13.27
CA ALA A 294 0.78 0.69 12.20
C ALA A 294 -0.38 0.34 11.27
N ILE A 295 -1.03 1.34 10.67
CA ILE A 295 -2.21 1.17 9.82
C ILE A 295 -1.82 1.39 8.36
N PRO A 296 -1.67 0.33 7.53
CA PRO A 296 -1.44 0.49 6.10
C PRO A 296 -2.73 0.87 5.38
N VAL A 297 -2.65 1.92 4.56
CA VAL A 297 -3.77 2.41 3.74
C VAL A 297 -3.29 2.44 2.30
N ALA A 298 -3.95 1.71 1.41
CA ALA A 298 -3.45 1.43 0.07
C ALA A 298 -4.47 1.82 -1.02
N ALA A 299 -3.93 2.35 -2.12
CA ALA A 299 -4.73 2.66 -3.31
C ALA A 299 -5.24 1.37 -3.98
N ALA A 300 -6.54 1.27 -4.23
CA ALA A 300 -7.12 0.12 -4.93
C ALA A 300 -6.55 -0.06 -6.35
N GLY A 301 -6.09 1.04 -6.97
CA GLY A 301 -5.54 1.09 -8.33
C GLY A 301 -6.53 1.62 -9.36
N ASN A 302 -6.03 1.90 -10.57
CA ASN A 302 -6.75 2.68 -11.59
C ASN A 302 -6.82 1.96 -12.94
N ASN A 303 -7.19 0.68 -12.96
CA ASN A 303 -7.14 -0.16 -14.16
C ASN A 303 -8.45 -0.89 -14.50
N ASN A 304 -9.55 -0.60 -13.79
CA ASN A 304 -10.80 -1.34 -13.94
C ASN A 304 -10.61 -2.87 -13.84
N VAL A 305 -9.89 -3.30 -12.81
CA VAL A 305 -9.74 -4.71 -12.44
C VAL A 305 -10.10 -4.93 -10.97
N SER A 306 -10.18 -6.19 -10.55
CA SER A 306 -10.39 -6.53 -9.15
C SER A 306 -9.25 -6.01 -8.28
N ALA A 307 -9.56 -5.24 -7.24
CA ALA A 307 -8.58 -4.77 -6.26
C ALA A 307 -7.91 -5.92 -5.49
N CYS A 308 -8.52 -7.11 -5.47
CA CYS A 308 -7.94 -8.30 -4.86
C CYS A 308 -6.65 -8.78 -5.56
N ASP A 309 -6.50 -8.46 -6.85
CA ASP A 309 -5.34 -8.83 -7.67
C ASP A 309 -4.21 -7.79 -7.61
N ILE A 310 -4.39 -6.69 -6.88
CA ILE A 310 -3.53 -5.50 -6.89
C ILE A 310 -2.95 -5.31 -5.49
N TYR A 311 -1.64 -5.17 -5.37
CA TYR A 311 -1.00 -5.02 -4.07
C TYR A 311 -0.41 -3.61 -3.91
N PRO A 312 -0.46 -3.00 -2.71
CA PRO A 312 -0.84 -3.59 -1.41
C PRO A 312 -2.34 -3.75 -1.12
N ALA A 313 -3.24 -3.19 -1.93
CA ALA A 313 -4.68 -3.15 -1.68
C ALA A 313 -5.38 -4.51 -1.48
N GLY A 314 -4.91 -5.56 -2.14
CA GLY A 314 -5.44 -6.92 -2.03
C GLY A 314 -4.95 -7.67 -0.79
N SER A 315 -4.09 -7.07 0.03
CA SER A 315 -3.67 -7.65 1.31
C SER A 315 -4.76 -7.47 2.37
N ASN A 316 -5.07 -8.52 3.13
CA ASN A 316 -6.00 -8.43 4.26
C ASN A 316 -5.52 -7.50 5.39
N TYR A 317 -4.25 -7.09 5.37
CA TYR A 317 -3.63 -6.22 6.37
C TYR A 317 -3.40 -4.79 5.85
N SER A 318 -4.12 -4.40 4.79
CA SER A 318 -4.20 -3.01 4.33
C SER A 318 -5.67 -2.58 4.24
N ILE A 319 -5.92 -1.29 4.44
CA ILE A 319 -7.21 -0.68 4.14
C ILE A 319 -7.18 -0.25 2.68
N SER A 320 -7.97 -0.91 1.85
CA SER A 320 -8.03 -0.68 0.40
C SER A 320 -9.02 0.43 0.06
N VAL A 321 -8.54 1.44 -0.67
CA VAL A 321 -9.31 2.66 -0.93
C VAL A 321 -9.56 2.86 -2.42
N GLY A 322 -10.84 2.82 -2.81
CA GLY A 322 -11.30 3.16 -4.16
C GLY A 322 -11.69 4.64 -4.31
N CYS A 323 -11.98 5.06 -5.53
CA CYS A 323 -12.21 6.47 -5.89
C CYS A 323 -13.69 6.79 -6.12
N SER A 324 -14.14 7.93 -5.61
CA SER A 324 -15.41 8.57 -5.96
C SER A 324 -15.24 9.97 -6.55
N GLY A 325 -16.22 10.38 -7.34
CA GLY A 325 -16.35 11.71 -7.90
C GLY A 325 -17.22 12.65 -7.06
N ARG A 326 -17.32 13.90 -7.53
CA ARG A 326 -18.01 14.98 -6.84
C ARG A 326 -19.51 14.75 -6.71
N ASN A 327 -20.10 14.02 -7.65
CA ASN A 327 -21.54 13.75 -7.68
C ASN A 327 -21.86 12.37 -7.10
N ASP A 328 -21.00 11.89 -6.19
CA ASP A 328 -21.06 10.53 -5.64
C ASP A 328 -21.07 9.45 -6.72
N ASP A 329 -20.41 9.69 -7.84
CA ASP A 329 -20.20 8.73 -8.91
C ASP A 329 -18.97 7.84 -8.62
N PHE A 330 -19.05 6.56 -8.98
CA PHE A 330 -17.89 5.68 -8.99
C PHE A 330 -16.90 6.14 -10.07
N CYS A 331 -15.62 6.35 -9.72
CA CYS A 331 -14.64 6.85 -10.68
C CYS A 331 -14.41 5.87 -11.84
N GLU A 332 -14.35 6.37 -13.07
CA GLU A 332 -14.31 5.55 -14.31
C GLU A 332 -13.22 4.48 -14.35
N ASN A 333 -12.04 4.72 -13.75
CA ASN A 333 -10.90 3.82 -13.81
C ASN A 333 -10.59 3.08 -12.49
N THR A 334 -11.34 3.33 -11.40
CA THR A 334 -10.99 2.74 -10.11
C THR A 334 -11.18 1.23 -10.11
N ASN A 335 -10.23 0.52 -9.52
CA ASN A 335 -10.39 -0.91 -9.26
C ASN A 335 -11.50 -1.16 -8.22
N TYR A 336 -12.04 -2.37 -8.25
CA TYR A 336 -13.34 -2.70 -7.67
C TYR A 336 -13.35 -4.06 -6.97
N GLY A 337 -14.51 -4.40 -6.41
CA GLY A 337 -14.81 -5.71 -5.84
C GLY A 337 -14.65 -5.77 -4.32
N PRO A 338 -14.75 -6.97 -3.73
CA PRO A 338 -14.91 -7.15 -2.29
C PRO A 338 -13.66 -6.80 -1.46
N CYS A 339 -12.49 -6.70 -2.09
CA CYS A 339 -11.27 -6.26 -1.41
C CYS A 339 -11.17 -4.74 -1.24
N VAL A 340 -12.12 -3.95 -1.76
CA VAL A 340 -12.20 -2.51 -1.46
C VAL A 340 -12.93 -2.32 -0.13
N ASP A 341 -12.30 -1.66 0.83
CA ASP A 341 -12.88 -1.39 2.14
C ASP A 341 -13.79 -0.18 2.13
N ILE A 342 -13.35 0.87 1.43
CA ILE A 342 -13.97 2.19 1.42
C ILE A 342 -13.70 2.91 0.10
N LEU A 343 -14.63 3.76 -0.30
CA LEU A 343 -14.51 4.70 -1.41
C LEU A 343 -14.30 6.09 -0.83
N ALA A 344 -13.43 6.89 -1.42
CA ALA A 344 -13.23 8.28 -1.00
C ALA A 344 -13.07 9.20 -2.21
N PRO A 345 -13.35 10.51 -2.05
CA PRO A 345 -13.11 11.50 -3.10
C PRO A 345 -11.72 11.38 -3.71
N GLY A 346 -11.67 11.23 -5.03
CA GLY A 346 -10.40 11.06 -5.75
C GLY A 346 -10.43 11.53 -7.18
N SER A 347 -11.53 12.11 -7.66
CA SER A 347 -11.65 12.67 -9.02
C SER A 347 -11.52 14.19 -8.98
N SER A 348 -10.75 14.74 -9.91
CA SER A 348 -10.61 16.19 -10.12
C SER A 348 -10.25 16.97 -8.84
N ILE A 349 -9.33 16.42 -8.05
CA ILE A 349 -8.90 16.93 -6.75
C ILE A 349 -7.86 18.04 -6.93
N ARG A 350 -7.84 18.98 -5.99
CA ARG A 350 -6.82 20.02 -5.89
C ARG A 350 -5.78 19.67 -4.83
N GLY A 351 -4.50 19.93 -5.11
CA GLY A 351 -3.39 19.57 -4.23
C GLY A 351 -2.22 20.54 -4.31
N PHE A 352 -1.26 20.39 -3.39
CA PHE A 352 -0.06 21.25 -3.36
C PHE A 352 0.82 21.03 -4.58
N LYS A 353 1.35 22.13 -5.11
CA LYS A 353 2.27 22.11 -6.23
C LYS A 353 3.70 21.86 -5.75
N SER A 354 4.33 20.77 -6.18
CA SER A 354 5.69 20.42 -5.74
C SER A 354 6.77 21.41 -6.22
N THR A 355 6.59 22.02 -7.39
CA THR A 355 7.58 22.92 -8.00
C THR A 355 7.57 24.35 -7.43
N GLN A 356 6.70 24.64 -6.47
CA GLN A 356 6.58 25.95 -5.84
C GLN A 356 6.47 25.80 -4.32
N ASN A 357 6.94 26.79 -3.56
CA ASN A 357 6.79 26.79 -2.09
C ASN A 357 5.41 27.29 -1.62
N SER A 358 4.49 27.52 -2.56
CA SER A 358 3.10 27.89 -2.34
C SER A 358 2.30 27.62 -3.61
N GLY A 359 0.99 27.43 -3.47
CA GLY A 359 0.07 27.30 -4.60
C GLY A 359 -0.47 25.89 -4.75
N TYR A 360 -1.40 25.74 -5.69
CA TYR A 360 -2.13 24.49 -5.88
C TYR A 360 -2.20 24.16 -7.37
N TYR A 361 -2.24 22.87 -7.68
CA TYR A 361 -2.68 22.34 -8.96
C TYR A 361 -4.02 21.64 -8.77
N SER A 362 -4.89 21.74 -9.77
CA SER A 362 -6.23 21.14 -9.76
C SER A 362 -6.36 20.08 -10.84
N GLY A 363 -7.29 19.15 -10.60
CA GLY A 363 -7.63 18.12 -11.56
C GLY A 363 -6.83 16.83 -11.40
N TYR A 364 -6.30 16.53 -10.22
CA TYR A 364 -5.72 15.22 -9.97
C TYR A 364 -6.80 14.15 -9.83
N THR A 365 -6.65 13.02 -10.54
CA THR A 365 -7.61 11.92 -10.47
C THR A 365 -6.93 10.59 -10.20
N GLY A 366 -7.40 9.84 -9.20
CA GLY A 366 -6.89 8.51 -8.89
C GLY A 366 -7.11 8.09 -7.44
N THR A 367 -7.03 6.78 -7.24
CA THR A 367 -7.13 6.14 -5.91
C THR A 367 -6.03 6.58 -4.95
N SER A 368 -4.87 7.08 -5.43
CA SER A 368 -3.85 7.72 -4.59
C SER A 368 -4.41 8.84 -3.71
N PHE A 369 -5.29 9.68 -4.25
CA PHE A 369 -5.82 10.85 -3.56
C PHE A 369 -6.92 10.46 -2.57
N SER A 370 -7.76 9.49 -2.95
CA SER A 370 -8.70 8.82 -2.06
C SER A 370 -7.98 8.19 -0.85
N THR A 371 -6.85 7.52 -1.10
CA THR A 371 -5.98 6.91 -0.08
C THR A 371 -5.45 8.00 0.86
N ALA A 372 -4.98 9.12 0.31
CA ALA A 372 -4.45 10.24 1.09
C ALA A 372 -5.50 10.85 2.04
N LEU A 373 -6.72 11.09 1.56
CA LEU A 373 -7.82 11.57 2.41
C LEU A 373 -8.16 10.58 3.52
N THR A 374 -8.25 9.29 3.17
CA THR A 374 -8.52 8.21 4.13
C THR A 374 -7.43 8.12 5.21
N SER A 375 -6.16 8.20 4.80
CA SER A 375 -5.01 8.27 5.72
C SER A 375 -5.10 9.47 6.66
N GLY A 376 -5.54 10.63 6.17
CA GLY A 376 -5.78 11.81 6.99
C GLY A 376 -6.89 11.60 8.03
N VAL A 377 -8.03 11.02 7.63
CA VAL A 377 -9.15 10.72 8.54
C VAL A 377 -8.72 9.72 9.63
N ILE A 378 -8.01 8.66 9.24
CA ILE A 378 -7.47 7.68 10.19
C ILE A 378 -6.47 8.34 11.14
N ALA A 379 -5.57 9.18 10.64
CA ALA A 379 -4.58 9.85 11.49
C ALA A 379 -5.25 10.78 12.52
N GLU A 380 -6.29 11.51 12.14
CA GLU A 380 -7.05 12.31 13.09
C GLU A 380 -7.78 11.43 14.12
N TYR A 381 -8.39 10.32 13.71
CA TYR A 381 -9.00 9.36 14.64
C TYR A 381 -8.00 8.81 15.66
N LEU A 382 -6.84 8.35 15.18
CA LEU A 382 -5.76 7.85 16.04
C LEU A 382 -5.32 8.92 17.04
N SER A 383 -5.21 10.18 16.62
CA SER A 383 -4.81 11.29 17.49
C SER A 383 -5.67 11.43 18.74
N LYS A 384 -6.96 11.03 18.66
CA LYS A 384 -7.96 11.15 19.73
C LYS A 384 -7.99 9.93 20.66
N GLN A 385 -7.38 8.81 20.28
CA GLN A 385 -7.37 7.59 21.09
C GLN A 385 -6.44 7.72 22.29
N VAL A 386 -6.80 7.15 23.44
CA VAL A 386 -5.89 7.06 24.58
C VAL A 386 -4.91 5.91 24.36
N ASP A 387 -5.44 4.73 24.03
CA ASP A 387 -4.66 3.54 23.70
C ASP A 387 -4.38 3.43 22.20
N LEU A 388 -3.40 2.60 21.84
CA LEU A 388 -3.09 2.29 20.44
C LEU A 388 -4.03 1.18 19.94
N PRO A 389 -5.06 1.51 19.11
CA PRO A 389 -6.03 0.52 18.65
C PRO A 389 -5.38 -0.52 17.73
N GLY A 390 -5.98 -1.70 17.63
CA GLY A 390 -5.58 -2.70 16.64
C GLY A 390 -6.00 -2.28 15.22
N PHE A 391 -5.41 -2.90 14.21
CA PHE A 391 -5.75 -2.65 12.81
C PHE A 391 -7.23 -2.91 12.50
N GLU A 392 -7.77 -4.04 12.95
CA GLU A 392 -9.18 -4.36 12.73
C GLU A 392 -10.12 -3.39 13.46
N ASP A 393 -9.74 -2.87 14.62
CA ASP A 393 -10.54 -1.86 15.33
C ASP A 393 -10.64 -0.57 14.50
N VAL A 394 -9.51 -0.14 13.91
CA VAL A 394 -9.45 1.05 13.04
C VAL A 394 -10.25 0.82 11.75
N ARG A 395 -10.06 -0.34 11.11
CA ARG A 395 -10.78 -0.72 9.88
C ARG A 395 -12.28 -0.77 10.13
N GLN A 396 -12.72 -1.41 11.21
CA GLN A 396 -14.13 -1.52 11.56
C GLN A 396 -14.72 -0.15 11.91
N TRP A 397 -14.02 0.68 12.70
CA TRP A 397 -14.43 2.06 12.96
C TRP A 397 -14.63 2.85 11.66
N LEU A 398 -13.68 2.78 10.73
CA LEU A 398 -13.75 3.48 9.45
C LEU A 398 -14.97 3.03 8.63
N ILE A 399 -15.21 1.72 8.59
CA ILE A 399 -16.40 1.13 7.95
C ILE A 399 -17.66 1.63 8.65
N ASP A 400 -17.77 1.58 9.96
CA ASP A 400 -18.99 1.94 10.68
C ASP A 400 -19.32 3.43 10.53
N MET A 401 -18.30 4.30 10.49
CA MET A 401 -18.48 5.73 10.32
C MET A 401 -18.85 6.14 8.89
N SER A 402 -18.47 5.35 7.88
CA SER A 402 -18.71 5.67 6.46
C SER A 402 -20.18 5.97 6.14
N THR A 403 -20.40 6.83 5.16
CA THR A 403 -21.72 7.08 4.59
C THR A 403 -22.07 5.94 3.64
N LYS A 404 -23.16 5.23 3.91
CA LYS A 404 -23.54 4.02 3.18
C LYS A 404 -24.42 4.32 1.98
N ASN A 405 -24.27 3.53 0.92
CA ASN A 405 -25.21 3.48 -0.22
C ASN A 405 -25.43 4.82 -0.95
N GLN A 406 -24.43 5.71 -0.94
CA GLN A 406 -24.48 6.98 -1.68
C GLN A 406 -23.84 6.90 -3.07
N ILE A 407 -22.85 6.01 -3.25
CA ILE A 407 -22.13 5.95 -4.51
C ILE A 407 -23.02 5.35 -5.61
N SER A 408 -23.13 6.06 -6.72
CA SER A 408 -23.77 5.60 -7.95
C SER A 408 -22.81 4.78 -8.80
N PHE A 409 -23.21 3.54 -9.09
CA PHE A 409 -22.53 2.63 -10.00
C PHE A 409 -23.15 2.65 -11.41
N GLN A 410 -23.97 3.65 -11.75
CA GLN A 410 -24.71 3.65 -13.02
C GLN A 410 -23.82 3.55 -14.26
N ALA A 411 -22.66 4.22 -14.24
CA ALA A 411 -21.66 4.15 -15.31
C ALA A 411 -20.79 2.87 -15.26
N SER A 412 -20.81 2.15 -14.14
CA SER A 412 -19.96 0.99 -13.88
C SER A 412 -20.76 -0.13 -13.18
N PRO A 413 -21.86 -0.63 -13.77
CA PRO A 413 -22.74 -1.60 -13.09
C PRO A 413 -22.03 -2.93 -12.79
N TRP A 414 -20.96 -3.24 -13.54
CA TRP A 414 -20.08 -4.39 -13.33
C TRP A 414 -19.25 -4.31 -12.04
N ALA A 415 -19.12 -3.13 -11.41
CA ALA A 415 -18.40 -2.93 -10.15
C ALA A 415 -19.32 -2.93 -8.92
N SER A 416 -20.61 -3.26 -9.08
CA SER A 416 -21.62 -3.12 -8.02
C SER A 416 -21.46 -4.09 -6.84
N ASP A 417 -20.57 -5.07 -6.96
CA ASP A 417 -20.13 -5.93 -5.84
C ASP A 417 -19.12 -5.23 -4.91
N THR A 418 -18.64 -4.05 -5.28
CA THR A 418 -17.82 -3.18 -4.43
C THR A 418 -18.64 -2.67 -3.25
N PRO A 419 -18.15 -2.77 -2.00
CA PRO A 419 -18.85 -2.21 -0.85
C PRO A 419 -19.14 -0.72 -1.01
N ASN A 420 -20.43 -0.35 -1.00
CA ASN A 420 -20.87 1.05 -1.14
C ASN A 420 -20.74 1.80 0.19
N ARG A 421 -19.51 2.19 0.50
CA ARG A 421 -19.09 2.85 1.74
C ARG A 421 -18.25 4.06 1.37
N LEU A 422 -18.79 5.26 1.55
CA LEU A 422 -18.09 6.50 1.27
C LEU A 422 -17.45 7.05 2.54
N LEU A 423 -16.17 7.41 2.45
CA LEU A 423 -15.40 8.03 3.52
C LEU A 423 -16.17 9.18 4.17
N TYR A 424 -16.26 9.11 5.49
CA TYR A 424 -16.85 10.16 6.31
C TYR A 424 -15.84 10.54 7.40
N HIS A 425 -15.59 11.83 7.51
CA HIS A 425 -14.83 12.47 8.56
C HIS A 425 -15.83 12.96 9.62
N PRO A 426 -15.90 12.31 10.80
CA PRO A 426 -16.81 12.74 11.84
C PRO A 426 -16.28 14.01 12.51
N SER A 427 -17.04 15.09 12.36
CA SER A 427 -16.99 16.26 13.23
C SER A 427 -18.23 16.25 14.12
N CYS A 428 -18.04 16.23 15.44
CA CYS A 428 -19.10 16.30 16.44
C CYS A 428 -19.64 17.72 16.60
#